data_AF-T1IHH7-F1
#
_entry.id   AF-T1IHH7-F1
#
_cell.length_a   1.000
_cell.length_b   1.000
_cell.length_c   1.000
_cell.angle_alpha   90.00
_cell.angle_beta   90.00
_cell.angle_gamma   90.00
#
_symmetry.space_group_name_H-M   'P 1'
#
loop_
_entity.id
_entity.type
_entity.pdbx_description
1 polymer ?
#
loop_
_entity_poly.entity_id
_entity_poly.type
_entity_poly.pdbx_seq_one_letter_code
_entity_poly.pdbx_strand_id
1 'polypeptide(L)'
;MGALFAQLLVSREWTEYGKVDSMYAAGDEIASYSIRYYKFYYRIIADRMACQIMASLTRSWHDEMYGQKEILSRYGGVKKDNIRCMRAPFLVIGGDKMFSMLHEDNFTYDSSVTIVENTSPFWPHTLDFSFPHECAIPPCSTKSFPGLVTARHRRAESRGSNVSFRDDLRSFRTCGECPSIYPWVNKTNV
;
A
#
# COMPACT_ATOMS: atom_id res chain seq x y z
N MET A 1 -4.41 27.67 -9.27
CA MET A 1 -3.43 27.05 -8.36
C MET A 1 -3.82 25.59 -8.24
N GLY A 2 -2.98 24.66 -8.68
CA GLY A 2 -3.28 23.23 -8.57
C GLY A 2 -3.14 22.77 -7.13
N ALA A 3 -4.17 22.13 -6.59
CA ALA A 3 -4.07 21.48 -5.28
C ALA A 3 -3.08 20.31 -5.39
N LEU A 4 -2.08 20.29 -4.52
CA LEU A 4 -1.22 19.12 -4.35
C LEU A 4 -1.98 18.12 -3.48
N PHE A 5 -2.07 16.88 -3.94
CA PHE A 5 -2.68 15.77 -3.23
C PHE A 5 -1.59 14.83 -2.74
N ALA A 6 -1.64 14.42 -1.47
CA ALA A 6 -0.71 13.46 -0.90
C ALA A 6 -1.42 12.17 -0.44
N GLN A 7 -0.65 11.09 -0.39
CA GLN A 7 -1.04 9.88 0.34
C GLN A 7 -0.28 9.82 1.67
N LEU A 8 -1.01 9.70 2.76
CA LEU A 8 -0.48 9.63 4.11
C LEU A 8 -0.61 8.22 4.67
N LEU A 9 0.51 7.63 5.07
CA LEU A 9 0.58 6.31 5.69
C LEU A 9 0.57 6.48 7.20
N VAL A 10 -0.54 6.14 7.84
CA VAL A 10 -0.76 6.47 9.24
C VAL A 10 -0.67 5.22 10.11
N SER A 11 0.32 5.21 11.01
CA SER A 11 0.40 4.25 12.12
C SER A 11 -0.38 4.77 13.32
N ARG A 12 -0.82 3.89 14.22
CA ARG A 12 -1.59 4.32 15.40
C ARG A 12 -0.79 5.16 16.40
N GLU A 13 0.46 4.77 16.63
CA GLU A 13 1.25 5.31 17.75
C GLU A 13 1.60 6.78 17.58
N TRP A 14 1.31 7.56 18.63
CA TRP A 14 1.58 8.99 18.71
C TRP A 14 0.91 9.84 17.61
N THR A 15 -0.08 9.27 16.93
CA THR A 15 -0.84 9.97 15.89
C THR A 15 -1.93 10.85 16.51
N GLU A 16 -1.92 12.13 16.14
CA GLU A 16 -3.00 13.06 16.44
C GLU A 16 -4.11 12.95 15.38
N TYR A 17 -5.21 12.26 15.71
CA TYR A 17 -6.28 12.00 14.75
C TYR A 17 -7.06 13.25 14.31
N GLY A 18 -7.04 14.34 15.09
CA GLY A 18 -7.62 15.62 14.65
C GLY A 18 -6.90 16.22 13.43
N LYS A 19 -5.59 15.98 13.31
CA LYS A 19 -4.81 16.36 12.11
C LYS A 19 -5.14 15.44 10.93
N VAL A 20 -5.36 14.15 11.19
CA VAL A 20 -5.77 13.19 10.16
C VAL A 20 -7.11 13.59 9.52
N ASP A 21 -8.08 13.99 10.34
CA ASP A 21 -9.39 14.49 9.86
C ASP A 21 -9.23 15.75 9.00
N SER A 22 -8.40 16.69 9.45
CA SER A 22 -8.11 17.93 8.70
C SER A 22 -7.44 17.64 7.34
N MET A 23 -6.48 16.71 7.30
CA MET A 23 -5.80 16.30 6.06
C MET A 23 -6.77 15.58 5.11
N TYR A 24 -7.61 14.70 5.63
CA TYR A 24 -8.65 14.03 4.86
C TYR A 24 -9.68 15.03 4.30
N ALA A 25 -10.09 16.03 5.08
CA ALA A 25 -10.98 17.10 4.64
C ALA A 25 -10.34 18.02 3.59
N ALA A 26 -9.02 18.21 3.64
CA ALA A 26 -8.25 18.89 2.60
C ALA A 26 -8.13 18.07 1.30
N GLY A 27 -8.54 16.79 1.35
CA GLY A 27 -8.60 15.91 0.21
C GLY A 27 -7.47 14.88 0.16
N ASP A 28 -6.54 14.83 1.12
CA ASP A 28 -5.46 13.83 1.11
C ASP A 28 -5.99 12.40 1.30
N GLU A 29 -5.30 11.43 0.69
CA GLU A 29 -5.61 10.01 0.88
C GLU A 29 -5.00 9.48 2.17
N ILE A 30 -5.82 8.90 3.04
CA ILE A 30 -5.37 8.29 4.28
C ILE A 30 -5.31 6.77 4.13
N ALA A 31 -4.14 6.21 4.40
CA ALA A 31 -3.81 4.81 4.22
C ALA A 31 -3.32 4.15 5.52
N SER A 32 -3.55 2.84 5.64
CA SER A 32 -3.22 2.07 6.84
C SER A 32 -1.74 1.69 6.90
N TYR A 33 -1.07 1.99 8.02
CA TYR A 33 0.35 1.67 8.27
C TYR A 33 0.57 0.98 9.64
N SER A 34 -0.21 -0.08 9.91
CA SER A 34 -0.17 -0.90 11.15
C SER A 34 -0.56 -0.17 12.44
N ILE A 35 -1.11 -0.95 13.37
CA ILE A 35 -1.37 -0.52 14.74
C ILE A 35 -0.04 -0.48 15.54
N ARG A 36 0.82 -1.51 15.46
CA ARG A 36 2.02 -1.67 16.30
C ARG A 36 3.31 -1.64 15.50
N TYR A 37 3.59 -0.49 14.88
CA TYR A 37 4.80 -0.24 14.08
C TYR A 37 6.11 -0.58 14.84
N TYR A 38 6.26 -0.11 16.08
CA TYR A 38 7.48 -0.37 16.88
C TYR A 38 7.69 -1.86 17.22
N LYS A 39 6.61 -2.64 17.37
CA LYS A 39 6.71 -4.07 17.68
C LYS A 39 7.22 -4.86 16.47
N PHE A 40 6.93 -4.39 15.25
CA PHE A 40 7.61 -4.87 14.05
C PHE A 40 9.10 -4.53 14.09
N TYR A 41 9.45 -3.28 14.43
CA TYR A 41 10.84 -2.82 14.53
C TYR A 41 11.68 -3.70 15.46
N TYR A 42 11.31 -3.83 16.74
CA TYR A 42 12.10 -4.56 17.73
C TYR A 42 12.27 -6.05 17.39
N ARG A 43 11.28 -6.65 16.72
CA ARG A 43 11.37 -8.06 16.30
C ARG A 43 12.22 -8.25 15.05
N ILE A 44 12.31 -7.27 14.16
CA ILE A 44 13.26 -7.27 13.03
C ILE A 44 14.70 -7.29 13.53
N ILE A 45 15.01 -6.53 14.59
CA ILE A 45 16.38 -6.45 15.16
C ILE A 45 16.71 -7.66 16.03
N ALA A 46 15.70 -8.30 16.63
CA ALA A 46 15.91 -9.44 17.52
C ALA A 46 16.22 -10.73 16.75
N ASP A 47 15.57 -10.97 15.60
CA ASP A 47 15.81 -12.15 14.77
C ASP A 47 15.19 -11.97 13.36
N ARG A 48 15.96 -12.19 12.29
CA ARG A 48 15.42 -12.21 10.92
C ARG A 48 14.29 -13.25 10.76
N MET A 49 14.34 -14.35 11.51
CA MET A 49 13.31 -15.38 11.52
C MET A 49 12.01 -14.88 12.17
N ALA A 50 12.08 -13.95 13.13
CA ALA A 50 10.91 -13.34 13.77
C ALA A 50 10.11 -12.43 12.81
N CYS A 51 10.76 -11.80 11.81
CA CYS A 51 10.05 -11.14 10.71
C CYS A 51 9.12 -12.11 9.98
N GLN A 52 9.66 -13.28 9.63
CA GLN A 52 8.97 -14.28 8.84
C GLN A 52 7.85 -14.98 9.62
N ILE A 53 8.05 -15.19 10.92
CA ILE A 53 7.02 -15.75 11.83
C ILE A 53 5.80 -14.81 11.94
N MET A 54 6.00 -13.50 11.89
CA MET A 54 4.93 -12.52 12.06
C MET A 54 4.27 -12.13 10.73
N ALA A 55 5.06 -12.06 9.66
CA ALA A 55 4.59 -12.10 8.28
C ALA A 55 3.69 -13.33 8.00
N SER A 56 3.92 -14.44 8.73
CA SER A 56 3.20 -15.71 8.57
C SER A 56 1.86 -15.81 9.33
N LEU A 57 1.42 -14.82 10.11
CA LEU A 57 0.13 -14.94 10.81
C LEU A 57 -0.96 -14.07 10.17
N THR A 58 -1.90 -14.70 9.43
CA THR A 58 -3.03 -14.00 8.77
C THR A 58 -3.84 -13.18 9.76
N ARG A 59 -4.16 -13.73 10.94
CA ARG A 59 -4.84 -13.01 12.02
C ARG A 59 -4.08 -11.76 12.46
N SER A 60 -2.75 -11.82 12.46
CA SER A 60 -1.94 -10.64 12.78
C SER A 60 -2.06 -9.57 11.69
N TRP A 61 -2.22 -9.91 10.42
CA TRP A 61 -2.38 -8.91 9.36
C TRP A 61 -3.75 -8.22 9.42
N HIS A 62 -4.83 -8.97 9.63
CA HIS A 62 -6.16 -8.42 9.80
C HIS A 62 -6.20 -7.48 11.02
N ASP A 63 -5.75 -7.96 12.19
CA ASP A 63 -5.78 -7.17 13.42
C ASP A 63 -4.89 -5.92 13.32
N GLU A 64 -3.79 -5.95 12.57
CA GLU A 64 -2.89 -4.81 12.41
C GLU A 64 -3.32 -3.83 11.32
N MET A 65 -3.79 -4.30 10.17
CA MET A 65 -4.07 -3.45 9.00
C MET A 65 -5.52 -3.04 8.94
N TYR A 66 -6.43 -4.00 9.04
CA TYR A 66 -7.86 -3.73 9.10
C TYR A 66 -8.23 -3.08 10.43
N GLY A 67 -7.64 -3.52 11.53
CA GLY A 67 -7.79 -2.83 12.82
C GLY A 67 -7.36 -1.36 12.75
N GLN A 68 -6.25 -1.05 12.08
CA GLN A 68 -5.83 0.35 11.88
C GLN A 68 -6.80 1.12 10.97
N LYS A 69 -7.37 0.47 9.95
CA LYS A 69 -8.47 1.03 9.13
C LYS A 69 -9.69 1.37 9.98
N GLU A 70 -10.04 0.55 10.97
CA GLU A 70 -11.12 0.88 11.91
C GLU A 70 -10.79 2.08 12.80
N ILE A 71 -9.56 2.15 13.32
CA ILE A 71 -9.10 3.25 14.17
C ILE A 71 -9.13 4.57 13.40
N LEU A 72 -8.59 4.59 12.18
CA LEU A 72 -8.62 5.77 11.31
C LEU A 72 -10.05 6.22 11.00
N SER A 73 -10.97 5.27 10.83
CA SER A 73 -12.36 5.60 10.57
C SER A 73 -13.08 6.15 11.80
N ARG A 74 -12.82 5.57 12.98
CA ARG A 74 -13.48 6.00 14.23
C ARG A 74 -12.92 7.30 14.79
N TYR A 75 -11.60 7.47 14.77
CA TYR A 75 -10.94 8.59 15.44
C TYR A 75 -10.50 9.69 14.48
N GLY A 76 -10.18 9.36 13.22
CA GLY A 76 -9.69 10.31 12.22
C GLY A 76 -10.76 10.84 11.26
N GLY A 77 -12.05 10.53 11.48
CA GLY A 77 -13.15 11.05 10.64
C GLY A 77 -13.19 10.50 9.21
N VAL A 78 -12.28 9.57 8.85
CA VAL A 78 -12.16 9.05 7.49
C VAL A 78 -13.26 8.02 7.23
N LYS A 79 -13.93 8.10 6.07
CA LYS A 79 -14.86 7.05 5.66
C LYS A 79 -14.10 5.74 5.46
N LYS A 80 -14.58 4.65 6.05
CA LYS A 80 -13.92 3.32 5.97
C LYS A 80 -13.64 2.89 4.54
N ASP A 81 -14.56 3.16 3.61
CA ASP A 81 -14.44 2.83 2.18
C ASP A 81 -13.42 3.69 1.41
N ASN A 82 -12.99 4.81 1.99
CA ASN A 82 -11.94 5.66 1.43
C ASN A 82 -10.54 5.23 1.92
N ILE A 83 -10.45 4.37 2.94
CA ILE A 83 -9.19 3.76 3.38
C ILE A 83 -8.95 2.50 2.54
N ARG A 84 -8.37 2.72 1.36
CA ARG A 84 -8.23 1.69 0.32
C ARG A 84 -6.84 1.06 0.25
N CYS A 85 -5.85 1.76 0.79
CA CYS A 85 -4.44 1.34 0.72
C CYS A 85 -3.96 0.81 2.07
N MET A 86 -3.04 -0.16 1.99
CA MET A 86 -2.12 -0.45 3.09
C MET A 86 -0.66 -0.27 2.67
N ARG A 87 0.21 -0.13 3.67
CA ARG A 87 1.63 -0.45 3.55
C ARG A 87 2.08 -1.25 4.77
N ALA A 88 2.70 -2.38 4.55
CA ALA A 88 3.46 -3.13 5.54
C ALA A 88 4.64 -2.32 6.10
N PRO A 89 4.82 -2.30 7.43
CA PRO A 89 6.00 -1.74 8.10
C PRO A 89 7.29 -2.29 7.53
N PHE A 90 8.28 -1.40 7.31
CA PHE A 90 9.62 -1.76 6.81
C PHE A 90 9.62 -2.47 5.45
N LEU A 91 8.51 -2.42 4.71
CA LEU A 91 8.34 -3.11 3.41
C LEU A 91 8.48 -4.64 3.52
N VAL A 92 8.33 -5.20 4.72
CA VAL A 92 8.34 -6.64 4.96
C VAL A 92 6.96 -7.19 4.64
N ILE A 93 6.84 -7.80 3.45
CA ILE A 93 5.58 -8.37 2.98
C ILE A 93 5.27 -9.72 3.66
N GLY A 94 3.98 -10.04 3.78
CA GLY A 94 3.49 -11.26 4.44
C GLY A 94 3.20 -12.45 3.52
N GLY A 95 3.67 -12.42 2.28
CA GLY A 95 3.33 -13.41 1.24
C GLY A 95 1.82 -13.57 1.06
N ASP A 96 1.38 -14.78 0.70
CA ASP A 96 -0.02 -15.08 0.39
C ASP A 96 -1.00 -14.70 1.52
N LYS A 97 -0.57 -14.77 2.79
CA LYS A 97 -1.44 -14.49 3.94
C LYS A 97 -1.78 -13.01 4.05
N MET A 98 -0.83 -12.13 3.75
CA MET A 98 -1.06 -10.70 3.71
C MET A 98 -2.01 -10.33 2.56
N PHE A 99 -1.78 -10.88 1.37
CA PHE A 99 -2.62 -10.56 0.20
C PHE A 99 -4.02 -11.21 0.27
N SER A 100 -4.16 -12.37 0.92
CA SER A 100 -5.47 -12.98 1.22
C SER A 100 -6.29 -12.08 2.14
N MET A 101 -5.69 -11.60 3.23
CA MET A 101 -6.33 -10.62 4.13
C MET A 101 -6.74 -9.37 3.36
N LEU A 102 -5.85 -8.82 2.53
CA LEU A 102 -6.15 -7.63 1.75
C LEU A 102 -7.36 -7.78 0.84
N HIS A 103 -7.43 -8.93 0.18
CA HIS A 103 -8.54 -9.27 -0.70
C HIS A 103 -9.84 -9.51 0.09
N GLU A 104 -9.77 -10.19 1.23
CA GLU A 104 -10.92 -10.46 2.11
C GLU A 104 -11.48 -9.18 2.78
N ASP A 105 -10.61 -8.23 3.14
CA ASP A 105 -10.94 -7.01 3.89
C ASP A 105 -11.23 -5.78 3.02
N ASN A 106 -11.44 -5.98 1.71
CA ASN A 106 -11.75 -4.94 0.72
C ASN A 106 -10.72 -3.81 0.71
N PHE A 107 -9.44 -4.15 0.71
CA PHE A 107 -8.41 -3.21 0.31
C PHE A 107 -8.24 -3.25 -1.20
N THR A 108 -8.00 -2.08 -1.78
CA THR A 108 -7.88 -1.93 -3.23
C THR A 108 -6.44 -2.10 -3.69
N TYR A 109 -5.48 -1.66 -2.90
CA TYR A 109 -4.09 -1.74 -3.28
C TYR A 109 -3.10 -1.81 -2.10
N ASP A 110 -1.95 -2.40 -2.37
CA ASP A 110 -0.78 -2.43 -1.49
C ASP A 110 0.35 -1.56 -2.05
N SER A 111 1.13 -0.93 -1.18
CA SER A 111 2.30 -0.14 -1.55
C SER A 111 3.60 -0.61 -0.89
N SER A 112 3.72 -1.91 -0.59
CA SER A 112 4.88 -2.48 0.11
C SER A 112 5.85 -3.29 -0.74
N VAL A 113 5.41 -3.76 -1.90
CA VAL A 113 6.23 -4.63 -2.74
C VAL A 113 7.47 -3.89 -3.25
N THR A 114 8.63 -4.50 -3.03
CA THR A 114 9.96 -4.05 -3.48
C THR A 114 10.61 -5.11 -4.36
N ILE A 115 11.48 -4.68 -5.28
CA ILE A 115 12.12 -5.54 -6.29
C ILE A 115 13.64 -5.38 -6.21
N VAL A 116 14.37 -6.45 -6.55
CA VAL A 116 15.84 -6.47 -6.50
C VAL A 116 16.43 -5.74 -7.71
N GLU A 117 15.85 -5.94 -8.90
CA GLU A 117 16.40 -5.41 -10.16
C GLU A 117 15.67 -4.16 -10.66
N ASN A 118 16.46 -3.17 -11.07
CA ASN A 118 16.00 -1.84 -11.46
C ASN A 118 16.08 -1.59 -12.97
N THR A 119 16.19 -2.64 -13.79
CA THR A 119 16.50 -2.54 -15.22
C THR A 119 15.36 -1.98 -16.06
N SER A 120 14.10 -1.99 -15.57
CA SER A 120 12.97 -1.33 -16.26
C SER A 120 11.98 -0.64 -15.31
N PRO A 121 11.50 0.58 -15.64
CA PRO A 121 10.39 1.24 -14.94
C PRO A 121 9.17 0.33 -14.89
N PHE A 122 8.74 0.09 -13.67
CA PHE A 122 7.83 -0.97 -13.37
C PHE A 122 6.52 -0.37 -12.88
N TRP A 123 5.49 -0.50 -13.71
CA TRP A 123 4.19 0.06 -13.44
C TRP A 123 3.44 -0.71 -12.35
N PRO A 124 2.48 -0.06 -11.66
CA PRO A 124 1.49 -0.77 -10.86
C PRO A 124 0.79 -1.84 -11.72
N HIS A 125 0.51 -2.98 -11.10
CA HIS A 125 -0.16 -4.09 -11.78
C HIS A 125 -1.13 -4.75 -10.81
N THR A 126 -2.18 -5.34 -11.37
CA THR A 126 -3.11 -6.18 -10.62
C THR A 126 -2.43 -7.51 -10.28
N LEU A 127 -2.85 -8.11 -9.17
CA LEU A 127 -2.49 -9.46 -8.75
C LEU A 127 -3.44 -10.50 -9.33
N ASP A 128 -4.09 -10.22 -10.47
CA ASP A 128 -4.89 -11.21 -11.21
C ASP A 128 -4.07 -12.46 -11.58
N PHE A 129 -2.75 -12.28 -11.67
CA PHE A 129 -1.75 -13.33 -11.82
C PHE A 129 -0.72 -13.23 -10.69
N SER A 130 0.03 -14.31 -10.45
CA SER A 130 1.15 -14.30 -9.50
C SER A 130 2.21 -13.26 -9.88
N PHE A 131 3.08 -12.90 -8.94
CA PHE A 131 4.11 -11.89 -9.18
C PHE A 131 4.97 -12.25 -10.40
N PRO A 132 5.14 -11.34 -11.38
CA PRO A 132 5.96 -11.61 -12.56
C PRO A 132 7.46 -11.47 -12.30
N HIS A 133 7.87 -11.28 -11.04
CA HIS A 133 9.24 -10.99 -10.61
C HIS A 133 9.48 -11.50 -9.20
N GLU A 134 10.75 -11.71 -8.87
CA GLU A 134 11.16 -12.00 -7.50
C GLU A 134 11.06 -10.74 -6.63
N CYS A 135 10.44 -10.88 -5.46
CA CYS A 135 10.39 -9.81 -4.48
C CYS A 135 11.75 -9.68 -3.77
N ALA A 136 12.12 -8.44 -3.41
CA ALA A 136 13.39 -8.20 -2.72
C ALA A 136 13.41 -8.73 -1.27
N ILE A 137 12.24 -8.82 -0.64
CA ILE A 137 12.09 -9.25 0.75
C ILE A 137 11.11 -10.43 0.80
N PRO A 138 11.58 -11.67 0.98
CA PRO A 138 10.70 -12.83 1.11
C PRO A 138 9.89 -12.80 2.42
N PRO A 139 8.71 -13.44 2.49
CA PRO A 139 8.10 -14.30 1.45
C PRO A 139 7.29 -13.53 0.41
N CYS A 140 7.51 -13.82 -0.89
CA CYS A 140 6.65 -13.33 -1.96
C CYS A 140 5.34 -14.12 -2.02
N SER A 141 4.29 -13.52 -2.57
CA SER A 141 3.05 -14.23 -2.85
C SER A 141 3.21 -15.14 -4.08
N THR A 142 2.63 -16.34 -4.04
CA THR A 142 2.56 -17.26 -5.18
C THR A 142 1.15 -17.36 -5.74
N LYS A 143 0.14 -16.95 -4.96
CA LYS A 143 -1.26 -16.94 -5.37
C LYS A 143 -1.64 -15.68 -6.14
N SER A 144 -2.80 -15.76 -6.78
CA SER A 144 -3.43 -14.65 -7.50
C SER A 144 -4.62 -14.12 -6.69
N PHE A 145 -4.75 -12.80 -6.65
CA PHE A 145 -5.77 -12.03 -5.94
C PHE A 145 -6.39 -11.02 -6.92
N PRO A 146 -7.47 -11.41 -7.64
CA PRO A 146 -8.06 -10.57 -8.66
C PRO A 146 -8.54 -9.21 -8.15
N GLY A 147 -8.25 -8.15 -8.90
CA GLY A 147 -8.65 -6.78 -8.57
C GLY A 147 -7.84 -6.07 -7.47
N LEU A 148 -6.88 -6.76 -6.84
CA LEU A 148 -5.93 -6.17 -5.90
C LEU A 148 -4.73 -5.60 -6.67
N VAL A 149 -4.41 -4.31 -6.48
CA VAL A 149 -3.30 -3.65 -7.19
C VAL A 149 -2.07 -3.57 -6.29
N THR A 150 -0.88 -3.78 -6.87
CA THR A 150 0.39 -3.50 -6.17
C THR A 150 1.08 -2.29 -6.78
N ALA A 151 1.33 -1.28 -5.96
CA ALA A 151 2.09 -0.09 -6.29
C ALA A 151 3.53 -0.23 -5.76
N ARG A 152 4.51 -0.10 -6.65
CA ARG A 152 5.93 -0.30 -6.31
C ARG A 152 6.62 1.03 -6.00
N HIS A 153 7.52 1.01 -5.02
CA HIS A 153 8.39 2.15 -4.72
C HIS A 153 9.66 2.11 -5.57
N ARG A 154 9.92 3.22 -6.26
CA ARG A 154 11.20 3.49 -6.92
C ARG A 154 11.71 4.86 -6.45
N ARG A 155 13.04 5.01 -6.37
CA ARG A 155 13.69 6.33 -6.35
C ARG A 155 13.48 7.02 -7.71
N ALA A 156 12.58 7.99 -7.77
CA ALA A 156 12.19 8.66 -9.02
C ALA A 156 13.20 9.72 -9.47
N GLU A 157 13.38 9.87 -10.79
CA GLU A 157 14.07 11.02 -11.40
C GLU A 157 13.26 11.59 -12.58
N SER A 158 13.03 12.90 -12.52
CA SER A 158 12.68 13.93 -13.53
C SER A 158 11.65 13.75 -14.67
N ARG A 159 10.93 12.64 -14.89
CA ARG A 159 9.83 12.62 -15.89
C ARG A 159 8.45 12.65 -15.26
N GLY A 160 7.63 13.63 -15.63
CA GLY A 160 6.24 13.75 -15.19
C GLY A 160 5.28 13.04 -16.15
N SER A 161 4.37 12.26 -15.60
CA SER A 161 3.36 11.48 -16.32
C SER A 161 1.99 11.88 -15.83
N ASN A 162 1.03 12.09 -16.74
CA ASN A 162 -0.34 12.44 -16.40
C ASN A 162 -1.26 11.21 -16.54
N VAL A 163 -2.15 11.03 -15.58
CA VAL A 163 -3.18 9.99 -15.54
C VAL A 163 -4.52 10.67 -15.29
N SER A 164 -5.49 10.43 -16.15
CA SER A 164 -6.88 10.80 -15.91
C SER A 164 -7.54 9.76 -15.00
N PHE A 165 -8.06 10.19 -13.85
CA PHE A 165 -8.83 9.33 -12.95
C PHE A 165 -10.03 10.09 -12.38
N ARG A 166 -11.25 9.59 -12.63
CA ARG A 166 -12.53 10.20 -12.18
C ARG A 166 -12.62 11.70 -12.49
N ASP A 167 -12.44 12.05 -13.76
CA ASP A 167 -12.49 13.43 -14.30
C ASP A 167 -11.45 14.41 -13.72
N ASP A 168 -10.46 13.90 -12.98
CA ASP A 168 -9.32 14.64 -12.44
C ASP A 168 -8.00 14.18 -13.08
N LEU A 169 -7.09 15.13 -13.32
CA LEU A 169 -5.81 14.88 -13.98
C LEU A 169 -4.70 14.81 -12.93
N ARG A 170 -4.29 13.60 -12.59
CA ARG A 170 -3.24 13.35 -11.60
C ARG A 170 -1.90 13.22 -12.29
N SER A 171 -0.89 13.91 -11.75
CA SER A 171 0.48 13.82 -12.26
C SER A 171 1.35 13.04 -11.28
N PHE A 172 2.22 12.17 -11.80
CA PHE A 172 3.18 11.42 -11.00
C PHE A 172 4.52 11.34 -11.72
N ARG A 173 5.61 11.19 -10.96
CA ARG A 173 6.97 11.15 -11.53
C ARG A 173 7.44 9.72 -11.71
N THR A 174 8.03 9.44 -12.88
CA THR A 174 8.44 8.10 -13.30
C THR A 174 9.84 8.19 -13.92
N CYS A 175 10.61 7.10 -13.91
CA CYS A 175 11.88 7.04 -14.66
C CYS A 175 11.75 6.29 -15.98
N GLY A 176 10.53 6.13 -16.50
CA GLY A 176 10.21 5.37 -17.70
C GLY A 176 9.41 6.13 -18.72
N GLU A 177 9.27 5.56 -19.91
CA GLU A 177 8.29 6.04 -20.88
C GLU A 177 6.88 5.69 -20.41
N CYS A 178 6.01 6.69 -20.35
CA CYS A 178 4.62 6.51 -19.95
C CYS A 178 3.91 5.59 -20.94
N PRO A 179 3.18 4.57 -20.49
CA PRO A 179 2.38 3.76 -21.38
C PRO A 179 1.21 4.59 -21.93
N SER A 180 0.78 4.30 -23.16
CA SER A 180 -0.39 4.91 -23.77
C SER A 180 -1.69 4.54 -23.05
N ILE A 181 -1.73 3.37 -22.41
CA ILE A 181 -2.85 2.86 -21.61
C ILE A 181 -2.30 2.34 -20.28
N TYR A 182 -2.85 2.80 -19.17
CA TYR A 182 -2.46 2.38 -17.82
C TYR A 182 -3.23 1.12 -17.37
N PRO A 183 -2.61 -0.07 -17.30
CA PRO A 183 -3.34 -1.34 -17.17
C PRO A 183 -4.10 -1.55 -15.86
N TRP A 184 -3.80 -0.78 -14.82
CA TRP A 184 -4.44 -0.87 -13.50
C TRP A 184 -5.62 0.09 -13.33
N VAL A 185 -5.78 1.06 -14.24
CA VAL A 185 -6.90 2.00 -14.20
C VAL A 185 -8.17 1.24 -14.56
N ASN A 186 -9.24 1.41 -13.75
CA ASN A 186 -10.53 0.73 -13.87
C ASN A 186 -10.51 -0.80 -13.69
N LYS A 187 -9.45 -1.37 -13.08
CA LYS A 187 -9.38 -2.81 -12.76
C LYS A 187 -9.55 -3.14 -11.28
N THR A 188 -9.87 -2.15 -10.47
CA THR A 188 -10.11 -2.32 -9.04
C THR A 188 -11.55 -2.79 -8.82
N ASN A 189 -11.79 -3.63 -7.81
CA ASN A 189 -13.13 -4.10 -7.43
C ASN A 189 -14.02 -3.00 -6.79
N VAL A 190 -13.76 -1.72 -7.08
CA VAL A 190 -14.36 -0.53 -6.44
C VAL A 190 -14.59 0.58 -7.46
#